data_AF-A0A2H6N5V4-F1
#
_entry.id   AF-A0A2H6N5V4-F1
#
_cell.length_a   1.000
_cell.length_b   1.000
_cell.length_c   1.000
_cell.angle_alpha   90.00
_cell.angle_beta   90.00
_cell.angle_gamma   90.00
#
_symmetry.space_group_name_H-M   'P 1'
#
loop_
_entity.id
_entity.type
_entity.pdbx_description
1 polymer ?
#
loop_
_entity_poly.entity_id
_entity_poly.type
_entity_poly.pdbx_seq_one_letter_code
_entity_poly.pdbx_strand_id
1 'polypeptide(L)'
;HADIKPDNILVNESKTILKLCDFGSASHVADNDITPYLVSRFYRAPEIIIGKIYDYGIDMWSVGCTLYELYTGKILFAGKTNNHMLKLAMDLKGKMPNKMIRKGVFKDQHFDQNLNFMYIEVDKVTEREKVTVMSTINPT
;
A
#
# COMPACT_ATOMS: atom_id res chain seq x y z
N HIS A 1 -2.89 -0.80 14.66
CA HIS A 1 -2.86 -2.27 14.49
C HIS A 1 -1.76 -2.67 13.51
N ALA A 2 -1.64 -1.97 12.39
CA ALA A 2 -0.58 -2.12 11.41
C ALA A 2 -0.50 -3.52 10.73
N ASP A 3 -1.57 -4.31 10.79
CA ASP A 3 -1.69 -5.57 10.02
C ASP A 3 -3.17 -6.01 9.87
N ILE A 4 -4.07 -5.08 9.59
CA ILE A 4 -5.48 -5.41 9.35
C ILE A 4 -5.60 -6.06 7.96
N LYS A 5 -6.15 -7.27 7.93
CA LYS A 5 -6.40 -8.11 6.74
C LYS A 5 -7.38 -9.22 7.13
N PRO A 6 -8.04 -9.91 6.18
CA PRO A 6 -8.97 -11.00 6.48
C PRO A 6 -8.42 -12.04 7.46
N ASP A 7 -7.14 -12.42 7.34
CA ASP A 7 -6.48 -13.40 8.22
C ASP A 7 -6.51 -13.01 9.71
N ASN A 8 -6.56 -11.70 10.01
CA ASN A 8 -6.54 -11.13 11.36
C ASN A 8 -7.94 -10.65 11.82
N ILE A 9 -9.01 -11.10 11.16
CA ILE A 9 -10.40 -10.82 11.52
C ILE A 9 -11.11 -12.14 11.83
N LEU A 10 -11.35 -12.39 13.11
CA LEU A 10 -12.11 -13.56 13.53
C LEU A 10 -13.60 -13.29 13.51
N VAL A 11 -14.38 -14.32 13.22
CA VAL A 11 -15.84 -14.30 13.27
C VAL A 11 -16.35 -15.36 14.24
N ASN A 12 -17.47 -15.09 14.90
CA ASN A 12 -18.15 -16.12 15.70
C ASN A 12 -18.80 -17.19 14.79
N GLU A 13 -19.29 -18.28 15.40
CA GLU A 13 -19.90 -19.41 14.68
C GLU A 13 -21.02 -18.97 13.71
N SER A 14 -21.90 -18.06 14.16
CA SER A 14 -23.00 -17.52 13.36
C SER A 14 -22.56 -16.46 12.34
N LYS A 15 -21.27 -16.06 12.32
CA LYS A 15 -20.70 -15.02 11.46
C LYS A 15 -21.40 -13.65 11.56
N THR A 16 -21.97 -13.33 12.72
CA THR A 16 -22.68 -12.07 12.98
C THR A 16 -21.84 -11.06 13.76
N ILE A 17 -20.78 -11.52 14.43
CA ILE A 17 -19.86 -10.69 15.20
C ILE A 17 -18.45 -10.94 14.68
N LEU A 18 -17.74 -9.86 14.39
CA LEU A 18 -16.32 -9.90 14.07
C LEU A 18 -15.49 -9.25 15.18
N LYS A 19 -14.24 -9.69 15.31
CA LYS A 19 -13.23 -9.13 16.21
C LYS A 19 -11.87 -9.11 15.53
N LEU A 20 -11.15 -8.00 15.67
CA LEU A 20 -9.73 -7.94 15.29
C LEU A 20 -8.91 -8.80 16.25
N CYS A 21 -7.92 -9.49 15.72
CA CYS A 21 -6.94 -10.27 16.49
C CYS A 21 -5.51 -9.97 16.00
N ASP A 22 -4.51 -10.61 16.63
CA ASP A 22 -3.09 -10.46 16.32
C ASP A 22 -2.56 -9.02 16.38
N PHE A 23 -2.26 -8.58 17.61
CA PHE A 23 -1.63 -7.29 17.89
C PHE A 23 -0.09 -7.38 17.90
N GLY A 24 0.52 -8.44 17.34
CA GLY A 24 1.98 -8.63 17.35
C GLY A 24 2.76 -7.57 16.58
N SER A 25 2.11 -6.90 15.62
CA SER A 25 2.67 -5.77 14.85
C SER A 25 2.20 -4.40 15.35
N ALA A 26 1.43 -4.34 16.43
CA ALA A 26 0.89 -3.08 16.93
C ALA A 26 1.97 -2.24 17.63
N SER A 27 1.94 -0.92 17.40
CA SER A 27 2.79 0.06 18.06
C SER A 27 1.97 1.23 18.60
N HIS A 28 2.53 1.98 19.55
CA HIS A 28 2.01 3.29 19.90
C HIS A 28 2.33 4.28 18.78
N VAL A 29 1.41 5.22 18.50
CA VAL A 29 1.56 6.22 17.44
C VAL A 29 2.79 7.13 17.64
N ALA A 30 3.24 7.30 18.89
CA ALA A 30 4.41 8.09 19.23
C ALA A 30 5.74 7.39 18.85
N ASP A 31 5.73 6.06 18.73
CA ASP A 31 6.91 5.21 18.52
C ASP A 31 6.98 4.72 17.07
N ASN A 32 6.47 5.51 16.13
CA ASN A 32 6.39 5.12 14.72
C ASN A 32 7.75 5.18 14.03
N ASP A 33 8.38 4.01 13.86
CA ASP A 33 9.59 3.84 13.06
C ASP A 33 9.30 3.97 11.56
N ILE A 34 10.09 4.78 10.86
CA ILE A 34 9.98 4.89 9.40
C ILE A 34 10.54 3.64 8.75
N THR A 35 9.65 2.74 8.28
CA THR A 35 10.00 1.55 7.52
C THR A 35 9.03 1.36 6.34
N PRO A 36 9.52 1.01 5.14
CA PRO A 36 8.65 0.80 3.97
C PRO A 36 7.96 -0.58 3.97
N TYR A 37 8.14 -1.37 5.03
CA TYR A 37 7.67 -2.75 5.13
C TYR A 37 6.64 -3.00 6.25
N LEU A 38 6.21 -1.95 6.97
CA LEU A 38 5.08 -2.07 7.92
C LEU A 38 3.80 -2.46 7.17
N VAL A 39 2.92 -3.24 7.80
CA VAL A 39 1.68 -3.81 7.21
C VAL A 39 1.96 -4.87 6.14
N SER A 40 1.15 -5.93 6.11
CA SER A 40 1.12 -6.89 4.98
C SER A 40 0.95 -6.17 3.64
N ARG A 41 1.79 -6.50 2.65
CA ARG A 41 1.99 -5.69 1.42
C ARG A 41 0.70 -5.30 0.71
N PHE A 42 -0.24 -6.23 0.51
CA PHE A 42 -1.47 -5.96 -0.23
C PHE A 42 -2.43 -4.98 0.46
N TYR A 43 -2.24 -4.76 1.76
CA TYR A 43 -3.01 -3.88 2.63
C TYR A 43 -2.21 -2.64 3.03
N ARG A 44 -0.98 -2.49 2.52
CA ARG A 44 -0.06 -1.42 2.91
C ARG A 44 -0.44 -0.09 2.29
N ALA A 45 -0.56 0.94 3.12
CA ALA A 45 -0.88 2.30 2.70
C ALA A 45 0.28 2.96 1.93
N PRO A 46 -0.01 3.86 0.97
CA PRO A 46 1.02 4.52 0.17
C PRO A 46 1.99 5.38 0.99
N GLU A 47 1.55 5.97 2.11
CA GLU A 47 2.40 6.75 3.02
C GLU A 47 3.49 5.90 3.68
N ILE A 48 3.22 4.61 3.97
CA ILE A 48 4.23 3.68 4.46
C ILE A 48 5.30 3.47 3.39
N ILE A 49 4.87 3.18 2.16
CA ILE A 49 5.77 2.84 1.05
C ILE A 49 6.71 4.01 0.73
N ILE A 50 6.18 5.23 0.62
CA ILE A 50 7.01 6.41 0.34
C ILE A 50 7.79 6.91 1.57
N GLY A 51 7.55 6.36 2.77
CA GLY A 51 8.20 6.79 4.01
C GLY A 51 7.74 8.18 4.46
N LYS A 52 6.47 8.50 4.32
CA LYS A 52 5.86 9.69 4.93
C LYS A 52 5.42 9.32 6.36
N ILE A 53 5.53 10.27 7.30
CA ILE A 53 4.95 10.14 8.65
C ILE A 53 3.49 9.67 8.53
N TYR A 54 3.17 8.60 9.25
CA TYR A 54 1.90 7.92 9.23
C TYR A 54 1.31 7.83 10.64
N ASP A 55 0.02 7.54 10.70
CA ASP A 55 -0.77 7.45 11.92
C ASP A 55 -1.86 6.37 11.75
N TYR A 56 -3.00 6.53 12.42
CA TYR A 56 -4.17 5.64 12.33
C TYR A 56 -4.72 5.46 10.90
N GLY A 57 -4.39 6.36 9.96
CA GLY A 57 -4.82 6.29 8.56
C GLY A 57 -4.40 4.99 7.86
N ILE A 58 -3.29 4.36 8.28
CA ILE A 58 -2.83 3.09 7.68
C ILE A 58 -3.78 1.93 7.95
N ASP A 59 -4.41 1.93 9.13
CA ASP A 59 -5.40 0.93 9.50
C ASP A 59 -6.69 1.16 8.69
N MET A 60 -7.07 2.42 8.45
CA MET A 60 -8.23 2.76 7.60
C MET A 60 -8.03 2.35 6.14
N TRP A 61 -6.83 2.55 5.59
CA TRP A 61 -6.47 2.06 4.26
C TRP A 61 -6.59 0.53 4.17
N SER A 62 -6.06 -0.17 5.17
CA SER A 62 -6.11 -1.63 5.27
C SER A 62 -7.54 -2.16 5.35
N VAL A 63 -8.42 -1.49 6.11
CA VAL A 63 -9.86 -1.77 6.15
C VAL A 63 -10.50 -1.60 4.77
N GLY A 64 -10.17 -0.52 4.03
CA GLY A 64 -10.70 -0.31 2.68
C GLY A 64 -10.34 -1.45 1.72
N CYS A 65 -9.08 -1.91 1.75
CA CYS A 65 -8.62 -3.07 0.98
C CYS A 65 -9.39 -4.35 1.38
N THR A 66 -9.56 -4.55 2.69
CA THR A 66 -10.27 -5.71 3.26
C THR A 66 -11.75 -5.72 2.87
N LEU A 67 -12.44 -4.58 2.91
CA LEU A 67 -13.86 -4.49 2.54
C LEU A 67 -14.10 -4.84 1.07
N TYR A 68 -13.22 -4.37 0.17
CA TYR A 68 -13.26 -4.77 -1.23
C TYR A 68 -13.08 -6.28 -1.40
N GLU A 69 -12.11 -6.86 -0.69
CA GLU A 69 -11.81 -8.29 -0.78
C GLU A 69 -12.94 -9.15 -0.22
N LEU A 70 -13.55 -8.75 0.89
CA LEU A 70 -14.70 -9.45 1.48
C LEU A 70 -15.90 -9.49 0.51
N TYR A 71 -16.12 -8.42 -0.25
CA TYR A 71 -17.25 -8.36 -1.18
C TYR A 71 -16.96 -9.10 -2.50
N THR A 72 -15.73 -9.02 -3.01
CA THR A 72 -15.37 -9.52 -4.35
C THR A 72 -14.68 -10.87 -4.36
N GLY A 73 -14.16 -11.33 -3.22
CA GLY A 73 -13.26 -12.48 -3.11
C GLY A 73 -11.89 -12.26 -3.76
N LYS A 74 -11.51 -11.01 -4.07
CA LYS A 74 -10.26 -10.67 -4.78
C LYS A 74 -9.48 -9.62 -4.00
N ILE A 75 -8.16 -9.79 -3.92
CA ILE A 75 -7.25 -8.80 -3.36
C ILE A 75 -7.32 -7.51 -4.20
N LEU A 76 -7.59 -6.37 -3.54
CA LEU A 76 -7.72 -5.06 -4.21
C LEU A 76 -6.43 -4.65 -4.93
N PHE A 77 -5.29 -4.75 -4.23
CA PHE A 77 -3.98 -4.37 -4.75
C PHE A 77 -3.01 -5.55 -4.64
N ALA A 78 -3.01 -6.43 -5.64
CA ALA A 78 -2.14 -7.61 -5.70
C ALA A 78 -0.70 -7.27 -6.18
N GLY A 79 -0.09 -6.26 -5.57
CA GLY A 79 1.22 -5.74 -5.99
C GLY A 79 2.39 -6.68 -5.62
N LYS A 80 3.24 -6.99 -6.60
CA LYS A 80 4.44 -7.84 -6.40
C LYS A 80 5.53 -7.16 -5.58
N THR A 81 5.62 -5.83 -5.66
CA THR A 81 6.63 -4.99 -5.00
C THR A 81 5.97 -3.72 -4.47
N ASN A 82 6.69 -2.94 -3.64
CA ASN A 82 6.23 -1.63 -3.20
C ASN A 82 6.00 -0.65 -4.37
N ASN A 83 6.86 -0.69 -5.39
CA ASN A 83 6.68 0.08 -6.61
C ASN A 83 5.36 -0.31 -7.32
N HIS A 84 5.10 -1.61 -7.47
CA HIS A 84 3.86 -2.09 -8.06
C HIS A 84 2.61 -1.75 -7.22
N MET A 85 2.69 -1.78 -5.88
CA MET A 85 1.61 -1.32 -5.01
C MET A 85 1.24 0.15 -5.27
N LEU A 86 2.24 1.04 -5.39
CA LEU A 86 1.99 2.44 -5.74
C LEU A 86 1.35 2.58 -7.12
N LYS A 87 1.80 1.82 -8.11
CA LYS A 87 1.20 1.80 -9.45
C LYS A 87 -0.29 1.46 -9.40
N LEU A 88 -0.65 0.37 -8.72
CA LEU A 88 -2.05 -0.07 -8.61
C LEU A 88 -2.92 0.94 -7.86
N ALA A 89 -2.40 1.56 -6.78
CA ALA A 89 -3.12 2.62 -6.08
C ALA A 89 -3.35 3.86 -6.97
N MET A 90 -2.35 4.23 -7.79
CA MET A 90 -2.45 5.34 -8.73
C MET A 90 -3.30 5.00 -9.97
N ASP A 91 -3.47 3.72 -10.32
CA ASP A 91 -4.43 3.30 -11.34
C ASP A 91 -5.88 3.54 -10.87
N LEU A 92 -6.13 3.49 -9.57
CA LEU A 92 -7.45 3.82 -9.02
C LEU A 92 -7.65 5.32 -8.79
N LYS A 93 -6.63 6.04 -8.29
CA LYS A 93 -6.76 7.43 -7.80
C LYS A 93 -6.05 8.48 -8.64
N GLY A 94 -5.32 8.06 -9.67
CA GLY A 94 -4.41 8.91 -10.41
C GLY A 94 -3.08 9.12 -9.68
N LYS A 95 -2.18 9.88 -10.30
CA LYS A 95 -0.84 10.18 -9.77
C LYS A 95 -0.91 10.76 -8.34
N MET A 96 -0.04 10.26 -7.47
CA MET A 96 0.10 10.75 -6.10
C MET A 96 0.37 12.27 -6.06
N PRO A 97 -0.27 13.03 -5.15
CA PRO A 97 -0.05 14.48 -5.06
C PRO A 97 1.42 14.84 -4.80
N ASN A 98 1.96 15.81 -5.55
CA ASN A 98 3.35 16.25 -5.41
C ASN A 98 3.74 16.66 -3.98
N LYS A 99 2.79 17.23 -3.21
CA LYS A 99 3.00 17.59 -1.79
C LYS A 99 3.21 16.35 -0.90
N MET A 100 2.60 15.22 -1.25
CA MET A 100 2.77 13.95 -0.55
C MET A 100 4.11 13.31 -0.91
N ILE A 101 4.45 13.25 -2.22
CA ILE A 101 5.72 12.69 -2.70
C ILE A 101 6.93 13.38 -2.04
N ARG A 102 6.94 14.72 -2.01
CA ARG A 102 8.05 15.50 -1.43
C ARG A 102 8.30 15.23 0.06
N LYS A 103 7.31 14.73 0.79
CA LYS A 103 7.41 14.39 2.22
C LYS A 103 7.89 12.96 2.47
N GLY A 104 8.00 12.13 1.43
CA GLY A 104 8.44 10.75 1.55
C GLY A 104 9.96 10.64 1.68
N VAL A 105 10.43 9.92 2.70
CA VAL A 105 11.86 9.58 2.87
C VAL A 105 12.35 8.65 1.76
N PHE A 106 11.48 7.76 1.26
CA PHE A 106 11.81 6.78 0.22
C PHE A 106 11.36 7.21 -1.19
N LYS A 107 11.05 8.50 -1.40
CA LYS A 107 10.50 8.99 -2.68
C LYS A 107 11.41 8.66 -3.87
N ASP A 108 12.73 8.72 -3.69
CA ASP A 108 13.71 8.56 -4.77
C ASP A 108 13.78 7.11 -5.29
N GLN A 109 13.17 6.14 -4.59
CA GLN A 109 13.00 4.76 -5.05
C GLN A 109 11.83 4.61 -6.06
N HIS A 110 10.97 5.62 -6.16
CA HIS A 110 9.69 5.52 -6.86
C HIS A 110 9.42 6.69 -7.79
N PHE A 111 10.02 7.85 -7.55
CA PHE A 111 9.81 9.06 -8.33
C PHE A 111 11.14 9.69 -8.73
N ASP A 112 11.21 10.24 -9.95
CA ASP A 112 12.36 10.99 -10.42
C ASP A 112 12.40 12.41 -9.83
N GLN A 113 13.42 13.19 -10.21
CA GLN A 113 13.59 14.58 -9.75
C GLN A 113 12.43 15.51 -10.16
N ASN A 114 11.71 15.17 -11.23
CA ASN A 114 10.53 15.89 -11.72
C ASN A 114 9.23 15.37 -11.10
N LEU A 115 9.32 14.46 -10.12
CA LEU A 115 8.20 13.77 -9.49
C LEU A 115 7.40 12.90 -10.46
N ASN A 116 8.00 12.45 -11.56
CA ASN A 116 7.40 11.44 -12.43
C ASN A 116 7.56 10.07 -11.78
N PHE A 117 6.54 9.22 -11.87
CA PHE A 117 6.61 7.88 -11.31
C PHE A 117 7.51 6.99 -12.17
N MET A 118 8.46 6.32 -11.54
CA MET A 118 9.36 5.35 -12.17
C MET A 118 8.77 3.96 -11.99
N TYR A 119 7.98 3.48 -12.95
CA TYR A 119 7.35 2.18 -12.85
C TYR A 119 8.36 1.08 -13.23
N ILE A 120 8.57 0.13 -12.31
CA ILE A 120 9.50 -0.99 -12.49
C ILE A 120 8.70 -2.23 -12.90
N GLU A 121 8.96 -2.72 -14.10
CA GLU A 121 8.36 -3.91 -14.67
C GLU A 121 9.42 -4.98 -14.93
N VAL A 122 9.06 -6.25 -14.78
CA VAL A 122 9.89 -7.36 -15.27
C VAL A 122 9.43 -7.68 -16.68
N ASP A 123 10.31 -7.49 -17.65
CA ASP A 123 10.05 -7.83 -19.04
C ASP A 123 9.82 -9.34 -19.18
N LYS A 124 8.70 -9.74 -19.79
CA LYS A 124 8.26 -11.15 -19.84
C LYS A 124 9.15 -12.04 -20.70
N VAL A 125 9.94 -11.46 -21.60
CA VAL A 125 10.78 -12.21 -22.54
C VAL A 125 12.20 -12.33 -21.99
N THR A 126 12.74 -11.22 -21.49
CA THR A 126 14.13 -11.13 -21.04
C THR A 126 14.31 -11.40 -19.55
N GLU A 127 13.22 -11.42 -18.78
CA GLU A 127 13.20 -11.50 -17.30
C GLU A 127 14.01 -10.40 -16.60
N ARG A 128 14.32 -9.31 -17.31
CA ARG A 128 15.06 -8.17 -16.78
C ARG A 128 14.10 -7.07 -16.32
N GLU A 129 14.55 -6.30 -15.34
CA GLU A 129 13.84 -5.10 -14.92
C GLU A 129 13.94 -4.01 -16.00
N LYS A 130 12.80 -3.40 -16.29
CA LYS A 130 12.65 -2.26 -17.18
C LYS A 130 11.97 -1.14 -16.39
N VAL A 131 12.50 0.07 -16.50
CA VAL A 131 11.92 1.26 -15.89
C VAL A 131 11.18 2.08 -16.94
N THR A 132 9.90 2.34 -16.70
CA THR A 132 9.07 3.24 -17.52
C THR A 132 8.73 4.49 -16.71
N VAL A 133 9.09 5.67 -17.23
CA VAL A 133 8.82 6.95 -16.56
C VAL A 133 7.43 7.46 -16.95
N MET A 134 6.60 7.76 -15.95
CA MET A 134 5.22 8.20 -16.13
C MET A 134 5.00 9.58 -15.50
N SER A 135 4.81 10.60 -16.33
CA SER A 135 4.52 11.97 -15.86
C SER A 135 3.08 12.12 -15.37
N THR A 136 2.16 11.38 -15.99
CA THR A 136 0.74 11.28 -15.66
C THR A 136 0.32 9.83 -15.53
N ILE A 137 -0.61 9.55 -14.62
CA ILE A 137 -1.28 8.25 -14.48
C ILE A 137 -2.77 8.57 -14.40
N ASN A 138 -3.52 8.15 -15.42
CA ASN A 138 -4.95 8.38 -15.50
C ASN A 138 -5.68 7.21 -14.81
N PRO A 139 -6.69 7.48 -13.98
CA PRO A 139 -7.49 6.43 -13.38
C PRO A 139 -8.14 5.51 -14.43
N THR A 140 -8.19 4.20 -14.15
CA THR A 140 -8.81 3.18 -15.00
C THR A 140 -9.84 2.37 -14.26
#